data_AF-A0A367J1V5-F1
#
_entry.id   AF-A0A367J1V5-F1
#
_cell.length_a   1.000
_cell.length_b   1.000
_cell.length_c   1.000
_cell.angle_alpha   90.00
_cell.angle_beta   90.00
_cell.angle_gamma   90.00
#
_symmetry.space_group_name_H-M   'P 1'
#
loop_
_entity.id
_entity.type
_entity.pdbx_description
1 polymer ?
#
loop_
_entity_poly.entity_id
_entity_poly.type
_entity_poly.pdbx_seq_one_letter_code
_entity_poly.pdbx_strand_id
1 'polypeptide(L)'
;MPSLYLLRQVGSKFSHLSTYTMCRSVSTIASQLELQPLTIWTLSDQESSQPSISQENIGSLLFREIATQVIKDGENAVLELETLLKLITKTKKDSAIDYILSKIRLLFKDQNQITIIDNKLLNSQLTDLANGIGNKRGNDKKIEDISEALYD
;
A
#
# COMPACT_ATOMS: atom_id res chain seq x y z
N MET A 1 -5.68 -9.74 7.88
CA MET A 1 -6.93 -9.20 8.46
C MET A 1 -8.02 -9.25 7.39
N PRO A 2 -9.17 -9.91 7.61
CA PRO A 2 -10.22 -10.05 6.60
C PRO A 2 -10.82 -8.71 6.09
N SER A 3 -10.74 -7.65 6.91
CA SER A 3 -11.28 -6.32 6.61
C SER A 3 -10.56 -5.60 5.46
N LEU A 4 -9.27 -5.85 5.24
CA LEU A 4 -8.46 -5.19 4.21
C LEU A 4 -8.95 -5.53 2.80
N TYR A 5 -9.43 -6.76 2.58
CA TYR A 5 -9.93 -7.24 1.29
C TYR A 5 -11.28 -6.62 0.92
N LEU A 6 -11.95 -5.98 1.87
CA LEU A 6 -13.25 -5.35 1.68
C LEU A 6 -13.14 -3.84 1.48
N LEU A 7 -11.93 -3.29 1.64
CA LEU A 7 -11.69 -1.87 1.46
C LEU A 7 -11.91 -1.46 0.02
N ARG A 8 -12.41 -0.24 -0.16
CA ARG A 8 -12.54 0.36 -1.47
C ARG A 8 -11.13 0.52 -2.06
N GLN A 9 -10.98 0.14 -3.33
CA GLN A 9 -9.77 0.50 -4.08
C GLN A 9 -9.87 1.99 -4.42
N VAL A 10 -9.01 2.80 -3.81
CA VAL A 10 -8.97 4.25 -3.98
C VAL A 10 -7.54 4.66 -4.21
N GLY A 11 -7.30 5.48 -5.24
CA GLY A 11 -5.95 5.92 -5.62
C GLY A 11 -5.52 7.28 -5.07
N SER A 12 -6.41 8.06 -4.44
CA SER A 12 -6.13 9.49 -4.21
C SER A 12 -6.82 10.16 -3.00
N LYS A 13 -7.54 9.42 -2.15
CA LYS A 13 -8.34 9.97 -1.02
C LYS A 13 -8.03 9.32 0.33
N PHE A 14 -6.77 8.99 0.58
CA PHE A 14 -6.29 8.35 1.81
C PHE A 14 -6.46 9.17 3.09
N SER A 15 -6.69 10.48 2.99
CA SER A 15 -7.02 11.32 4.16
C SER A 15 -8.49 11.22 4.61
N HIS A 16 -9.37 10.58 3.85
CA HIS A 16 -10.80 10.49 4.19
C HIS A 16 -11.14 9.14 4.81
N LEU A 17 -11.92 9.16 5.90
CA LEU A 17 -12.39 7.94 6.56
C LEU A 17 -13.18 7.01 5.63
N SER A 18 -13.93 7.60 4.68
CA SER A 18 -14.70 6.85 3.67
C SER A 18 -13.86 5.91 2.80
N THR A 19 -12.55 6.17 2.68
CA THR A 19 -11.62 5.32 1.93
C THR A 19 -11.39 3.98 2.61
N TYR A 20 -11.53 3.95 3.94
CA TYR A 20 -11.33 2.78 4.79
C TYR A 20 -12.66 2.09 5.14
N THR A 21 -13.77 2.53 4.55
CA THR A 21 -15.06 1.87 4.73
C THR A 21 -15.13 0.60 3.89
N MET A 22 -15.56 -0.49 4.50
CA MET A 22 -15.77 -1.77 3.83
C MET A 22 -16.95 -1.64 2.86
N CYS A 23 -16.70 -1.86 1.56
CA CYS A 23 -17.70 -1.72 0.50
C CYS A 23 -18.18 -3.05 -0.08
N ARG A 24 -17.57 -4.18 0.32
CA ARG A 24 -17.90 -5.51 -0.20
C ARG A 24 -18.49 -6.37 0.89
N SER A 25 -19.59 -7.05 0.58
CA SER A 25 -20.09 -8.17 1.38
C SER A 25 -19.10 -9.33 1.28
N VAL A 26 -18.69 -9.89 2.41
CA VAL A 26 -17.88 -11.12 2.45
C VAL A 26 -18.74 -12.28 1.97
N SER A 27 -18.27 -13.04 0.99
CA SER A 27 -18.85 -14.33 0.64
C SER A 27 -17.81 -15.42 0.85
N THR A 28 -18.24 -16.61 1.26
CA THR A 28 -17.34 -17.76 1.49
C THR A 28 -16.53 -18.12 0.24
N ILE A 29 -17.09 -17.88 -0.95
CA ILE A 29 -16.44 -18.11 -2.24
C ILE A 29 -15.32 -17.08 -2.49
N ALA A 30 -15.57 -15.79 -2.23
CA ALA A 30 -14.57 -14.73 -2.41
C ALA A 30 -13.57 -14.59 -1.24
N SER A 31 -13.69 -15.45 -0.21
CA SER A 31 -12.79 -15.47 0.95
C SER A 31 -11.49 -16.24 0.69
N GLN A 32 -11.43 -17.07 -0.36
CA GLN A 32 -10.18 -17.74 -0.73
C GLN A 32 -9.17 -16.71 -1.23
N LEU A 33 -7.94 -16.78 -0.72
CA LEU A 33 -6.88 -15.83 -1.01
C LEU A 33 -6.64 -15.67 -2.52
N GLU A 34 -6.70 -16.78 -3.27
CA GLU A 34 -6.52 -16.84 -4.73
C GLU A 34 -7.61 -16.10 -5.52
N LEU A 35 -8.80 -15.94 -4.92
CA LEU A 35 -9.97 -15.31 -5.55
C LEU A 35 -10.16 -13.86 -5.11
N GLN A 36 -9.27 -13.35 -4.27
CA GLN A 36 -9.34 -11.99 -3.75
C GLN A 36 -8.68 -10.99 -4.70
N PRO A 37 -9.26 -9.78 -4.83
CA PRO A 37 -8.64 -8.74 -5.64
C PRO A 37 -7.29 -8.32 -5.05
N LEU A 38 -6.28 -8.31 -5.91
CA LEU A 38 -4.97 -7.75 -5.58
C LEU A 38 -5.06 -6.22 -5.56
N THR A 39 -4.92 -5.62 -4.38
CA THR A 39 -4.99 -4.18 -4.17
C THR A 39 -3.75 -3.69 -3.42
N ILE A 40 -3.55 -2.38 -3.34
CA ILE A 40 -2.50 -1.79 -2.50
C ILE A 40 -2.58 -2.21 -1.02
N TRP A 41 -3.76 -2.64 -0.55
CA TRP A 41 -4.00 -3.11 0.82
C TRP A 41 -3.57 -4.57 1.05
N THR A 42 -3.58 -5.37 -0.01
CA THR A 42 -3.55 -6.85 0.04
C THR A 42 -2.39 -7.46 -0.74
N LEU A 43 -1.69 -6.66 -1.55
CA LEU A 43 -0.53 -7.08 -2.35
C LEU A 43 0.54 -7.78 -1.48
N SER A 44 0.75 -7.26 -0.28
CA SER A 44 1.72 -7.83 0.67
C SER A 44 1.38 -9.24 1.19
N ASP A 45 0.15 -9.71 1.05
CA ASP A 45 -0.28 -11.03 1.53
C ASP A 45 -0.11 -12.14 0.47
N GLN A 46 0.08 -11.78 -0.80
CA GLN A 46 0.08 -12.70 -1.94
C GLN A 46 1.49 -13.12 -2.39
N GLU A 47 2.54 -12.45 -1.90
CA GLU A 47 3.92 -12.66 -2.34
C GLU A 47 4.68 -13.64 -1.41
N SER A 48 4.06 -14.75 -1.03
CA SER A 48 4.61 -15.70 -0.04
C SER A 48 5.75 -16.59 -0.56
N SER A 49 6.04 -16.56 -1.87
CA SER A 49 6.94 -17.51 -2.55
C SER A 49 8.24 -16.91 -3.08
N GLN A 50 8.45 -15.60 -2.94
CA GLN A 50 9.66 -14.92 -3.43
C GLN A 50 10.75 -14.87 -2.34
N PRO A 51 12.04 -15.08 -2.68
CA PRO A 51 13.14 -15.05 -1.71
C PRO A 51 13.43 -13.65 -1.15
N SER A 52 12.92 -12.60 -1.80
CA SER A 52 13.09 -11.20 -1.40
C SER A 52 11.78 -10.42 -1.55
N ILE A 53 11.47 -9.56 -0.59
CA ILE A 53 10.30 -8.67 -0.63
C ILE A 53 10.46 -7.64 -1.76
N SER A 54 9.50 -7.56 -2.67
CA SER A 54 9.50 -6.55 -3.73
C SER A 54 9.31 -5.13 -3.17
N GLN A 55 9.74 -4.12 -3.92
CA GLN A 55 9.60 -2.72 -3.47
C GLN A 55 8.12 -2.32 -3.35
N GLU A 56 7.29 -2.88 -4.22
CA GLU A 56 5.86 -2.64 -4.27
C GLU A 56 5.16 -3.27 -3.05
N ASN A 57 5.63 -4.43 -2.61
CA ASN A 57 5.17 -5.06 -1.39
C ASN A 57 5.49 -4.20 -0.15
N ILE A 58 6.67 -3.57 -0.09
CA ILE A 58 6.98 -2.62 0.99
C ILE A 58 6.00 -1.45 1.01
N GLY A 59 5.66 -0.90 -0.16
CA GLY A 59 4.61 0.12 -0.27
C GLY A 59 3.24 -0.40 0.20
N SER A 60 2.89 -1.63 -0.16
CA SER A 60 1.66 -2.29 0.30
C SER A 60 1.64 -2.52 1.82
N LEU A 61 2.77 -2.86 2.43
CA LEU A 61 2.89 -2.99 3.87
C LEU A 61 2.57 -1.67 4.59
N LEU A 62 3.02 -0.53 4.05
CA LEU A 62 2.65 0.78 4.59
C LEU A 62 1.15 1.03 4.49
N PHE A 63 0.55 0.78 3.32
CA PHE A 63 -0.90 0.91 3.14
C PHE A 63 -1.69 0.02 4.11
N ARG A 64 -1.23 -1.22 4.30
CA ARG A 64 -1.83 -2.15 5.24
C ARG A 64 -1.79 -1.64 6.67
N GLU A 65 -0.66 -1.10 7.11
CA GLU A 65 -0.51 -0.52 8.44
C GLU A 65 -1.49 0.65 8.62
N ILE A 66 -1.47 1.61 7.69
CA ILE A 66 -2.35 2.78 7.70
C ILE A 66 -3.82 2.36 7.77
N ALA A 67 -4.24 1.44 6.91
CA ALA A 67 -5.61 0.94 6.92
C ALA A 67 -5.96 0.27 8.25
N THR A 68 -5.04 -0.51 8.82
CA THR A 68 -5.25 -1.18 10.11
C THR A 68 -5.44 -0.16 11.24
N GLN A 69 -4.63 0.89 11.28
CA GLN A 69 -4.76 1.97 12.27
C GLN A 69 -6.08 2.72 12.10
N VAL A 70 -6.45 3.08 10.86
CA VAL A 70 -7.72 3.78 10.61
C VAL A 70 -8.95 2.92 10.92
N ILE A 71 -8.91 1.62 10.65
CA ILE A 71 -10.00 0.70 11.02
C ILE A 71 -10.16 0.61 12.54
N LYS A 72 -9.05 0.65 13.30
CA LYS A 72 -9.07 0.53 14.76
C LYS A 72 -9.47 1.84 15.45
N ASP A 73 -8.84 2.94 15.06
CA ASP A 73 -8.87 4.20 15.80
C ASP A 73 -9.65 5.31 15.08
N GLY A 74 -10.12 5.06 13.86
CA GLY A 74 -10.96 5.97 13.09
C GLY A 74 -10.26 7.30 12.80
N GLU A 75 -10.90 8.40 13.18
CA GLU A 75 -10.38 9.76 13.00
C GLU A 75 -9.11 10.04 13.83
N ASN A 76 -8.88 9.29 14.91
CA ASN A 76 -7.72 9.44 15.78
C ASN A 76 -6.51 8.62 15.33
N ALA A 77 -6.61 7.94 14.18
CA ALA A 77 -5.56 7.06 13.69
C ALA A 77 -4.27 7.83 13.37
N VAL A 78 -3.16 7.28 13.86
CA VAL A 78 -1.82 7.85 13.69
C VAL A 78 -0.90 6.88 12.96
N LEU A 79 0.06 7.44 12.24
CA LEU A 79 1.19 6.71 11.68
C LEU A 79 2.42 6.97 12.54
N GLU A 80 3.00 5.90 13.09
CA GLU A 80 4.21 5.95 13.89
C GLU A 80 5.47 5.99 13.04
N LEU A 81 6.42 6.84 13.43
CA LEU A 81 7.71 6.99 12.75
C LEU A 81 8.52 5.69 12.79
N GLU A 82 8.47 4.95 13.89
CA GLU A 82 9.19 3.68 14.04
C GLU A 82 8.77 2.67 12.96
N THR A 83 7.47 2.55 12.71
CA THR A 83 6.93 1.65 11.69
C THR A 83 7.39 2.05 10.29
N LEU A 84 7.42 3.35 9.99
CA LEU A 84 7.95 3.86 8.73
C LEU A 84 9.45 3.56 8.57
N LEU A 85 10.25 3.76 9.61
CA LEU A 85 11.69 3.47 9.57
C LEU A 85 11.97 1.98 9.35
N LYS A 86 11.19 1.09 9.95
CA LYS A 86 11.27 -0.37 9.72
C LYS A 86 10.98 -0.76 8.27
N LEU A 87 10.18 0.01 7.55
CA LEU A 87 9.91 -0.22 6.12
C LEU A 87 11.05 0.33 5.26
N ILE A 88 11.55 1.53 5.57
CA ILE A 88 12.68 2.14 4.86
C ILE A 88 13.91 1.23 4.89
N THR A 89 14.23 0.60 6.04
CA THR A 89 15.38 -0.32 6.15
C THR A 89 15.27 -1.56 5.27
N LYS A 90 14.05 -1.97 4.90
CA LYS A 90 13.79 -3.09 3.98
C LYS A 90 13.79 -2.66 2.51
N THR A 91 13.79 -1.35 2.25
CA THR A 91 13.67 -0.79 0.91
C THR A 91 15.04 -0.78 0.23
N LYS A 92 15.06 -1.00 -1.09
CA LYS A 92 16.27 -0.84 -1.89
C LYS A 92 16.54 0.66 -1.99
N LYS A 93 17.76 1.06 -1.61
CA LYS A 93 18.23 2.45 -1.73
C LYS A 93 18.05 2.97 -3.16
N ASP A 94 17.65 4.23 -3.27
CA ASP A 94 17.44 4.96 -4.53
C ASP A 94 16.32 4.40 -5.41
N SER A 95 15.44 3.55 -4.85
CA SER A 95 14.22 3.15 -5.53
C SER A 95 13.16 4.26 -5.47
N ALA A 96 12.21 4.25 -6.42
CA ALA A 96 11.09 5.19 -6.40
C ALA A 96 10.30 5.13 -5.07
N ILE A 97 10.15 3.93 -4.51
CA ILE A 97 9.48 3.71 -3.22
C ILE A 97 10.30 4.30 -2.07
N ASP A 98 11.62 4.11 -2.06
CA ASP A 98 12.53 4.69 -1.06
C ASP A 98 12.45 6.22 -1.03
N TYR A 99 12.41 6.88 -2.20
CA TYR A 99 12.23 8.32 -2.29
C TYR A 99 10.89 8.78 -1.70
N ILE A 100 9.80 8.05 -1.97
CA ILE A 100 8.47 8.40 -1.45
C ILE A 100 8.41 8.19 0.07
N LEU A 101 8.92 7.06 0.58
CA LEU A 101 8.98 6.81 2.03
C LEU A 101 9.85 7.84 2.75
N SER A 102 10.95 8.27 2.13
CA SER A 102 11.81 9.34 2.66
C SER A 102 11.08 10.68 2.71
N LYS A 103 10.28 11.02 1.70
CA LYS A 103 9.42 12.23 1.75
C LYS A 103 8.38 12.14 2.85
N ILE A 104 7.76 10.97 3.07
CA ILE A 104 6.83 10.76 4.18
C ILE A 104 7.54 10.97 5.52
N ARG A 105 8.78 10.46 5.68
CA ARG A 105 9.58 10.66 6.88
C ARG A 105 9.80 12.14 7.20
N LEU A 106 10.02 12.97 6.18
CA LEU A 106 10.20 14.42 6.38
C LEU A 106 8.95 15.13 6.92
N LEU A 107 7.76 14.54 6.75
CA LEU A 107 6.51 15.12 7.26
C LEU A 107 6.42 15.10 8.79
N PHE A 108 7.21 14.25 9.46
CA PHE A 108 7.16 14.08 10.91
C PHE A 108 7.71 15.29 11.67
N LYS A 109 8.57 16.14 11.07
CA LYS A 109 9.07 17.40 11.68
C LYS A 109 9.38 17.28 13.19
N ASP A 110 10.19 16.27 13.54
CA ASP A 110 10.62 15.93 14.91
C ASP A 110 9.56 15.30 15.83
N GLN A 111 8.37 14.99 15.31
CA GLN A 111 7.35 14.21 16.00
C GLN A 111 7.57 12.71 15.78
N ASN A 112 7.11 11.88 16.72
CA ASN A 112 7.16 10.43 16.60
C ASN A 112 5.93 9.84 15.90
N GLN A 113 4.89 10.65 15.70
CA GLN A 113 3.63 10.23 15.09
C GLN A 113 3.00 11.38 14.32
N ILE A 114 2.29 11.07 13.24
CA ILE A 114 1.46 12.03 12.49
C ILE A 114 0.05 11.47 12.33
N THR A 115 -0.96 12.35 12.30
CA THR A 115 -2.34 11.92 12.02
C THR A 115 -2.49 11.47 10.57
N ILE A 116 -3.30 10.44 10.35
CA ILE A 116 -3.57 9.88 9.02
C ILE A 116 -4.74 10.63 8.36
N ILE A 117 -5.85 10.79 9.09
CA ILE A 117 -7.06 11.44 8.61
C ILE A 117 -6.86 12.96 8.56
N ASP A 118 -7.45 13.60 7.55
CA ASP A 118 -7.33 15.03 7.23
C ASP A 118 -5.91 15.54 6.96
N ASN A 119 -4.92 14.65 6.87
CA ASN A 119 -3.55 14.98 6.52
C ASN A 119 -3.34 15.02 5.01
N LYS A 120 -3.52 16.21 4.41
CA LYS A 120 -3.37 16.44 2.96
C LYS A 120 -1.96 16.18 2.44
N LEU A 121 -0.94 16.49 3.24
CA LEU A 121 0.47 16.29 2.84
C LEU A 121 0.78 14.80 2.77
N LEU A 122 0.38 14.04 3.78
CA LEU A 122 0.50 12.58 3.78
C LEU A 122 -0.30 11.97 2.62
N ASN A 123 -1.53 12.42 2.39
CA ASN A 123 -2.37 11.95 1.29
C ASN A 123 -1.69 12.11 -0.08
N SER A 124 -1.02 13.24 -0.32
CA SER A 124 -0.28 13.45 -1.56
C SER A 124 0.82 12.40 -1.74
N GLN A 125 1.60 12.12 -0.69
CA GLN A 125 2.67 11.12 -0.77
C GLN A 125 2.13 9.69 -0.92
N LEU A 126 1.00 9.38 -0.27
CA LEU A 126 0.33 8.09 -0.44
C LEU A 126 -0.27 7.93 -1.85
N THR A 127 -0.75 9.01 -2.46
CA THR A 127 -1.19 9.01 -3.86
C THR A 127 -0.03 8.68 -4.79
N ASP A 128 1.12 9.33 -4.59
CA ASP A 128 2.34 9.03 -5.35
C ASP A 128 2.79 7.58 -5.16
N LEU A 129 2.72 7.07 -3.92
CA LEU A 129 3.04 5.68 -3.60
C LEU A 129 2.12 4.68 -4.32
N ALA A 130 0.81 4.93 -4.29
CA ALA A 130 -0.19 4.09 -4.97
C ALA A 130 0.07 4.05 -6.50
N ASN A 131 0.39 5.19 -7.10
CA ASN A 131 0.74 5.28 -8.52
C ASN A 131 2.05 4.53 -8.82
N GLY A 132 3.06 4.64 -7.94
CA GLY A 132 4.31 3.91 -8.06
C GLY A 132 4.12 2.39 -8.08
N ILE A 133 3.24 1.87 -7.22
CA ILE A 133 2.87 0.44 -7.20
C ILE A 133 2.11 0.05 -8.48
N GLY A 134 1.18 0.90 -8.94
CA GLY A 134 0.36 0.62 -10.13
C GLY A 134 1.15 0.60 -11.46
N ASN A 135 2.14 1.48 -11.61
CA ASN A 135 2.84 1.69 -12.88
C ASN A 135 3.79 0.54 -13.28
N LYS A 136 4.45 -0.12 -12.32
CA LYS A 136 5.36 -1.24 -12.65
C LYS A 136 4.60 -2.45 -13.18
N ARG A 137 3.43 -2.76 -12.64
CA ARG A 137 2.59 -3.88 -13.11
C ARG A 137 2.13 -3.69 -14.56
N GLY A 138 1.89 -2.46 -14.99
CA GLY A 138 1.61 -2.14 -16.40
C GLY A 138 2.82 -2.35 -17.31
N ASN A 139 4.04 -2.24 -16.78
CA ASN A 139 5.27 -2.51 -17.51
C ASN A 139 5.64 -4.00 -17.49
N ASP A 140 5.46 -4.69 -16.37
CA ASP A 140 5.69 -6.14 -16.25
C ASP A 140 4.75 -6.92 -17.18
N LYS A 141 3.48 -6.54 -17.25
CA LYS A 141 2.52 -7.15 -18.18
C LYS A 141 2.91 -6.90 -19.65
N LYS A 142 3.39 -5.70 -19.99
CA LYS A 142 3.92 -5.41 -21.33
C LYS A 142 5.17 -6.24 -21.64
N ILE A 143 6.02 -6.50 -20.65
CA ILE A 143 7.22 -7.33 -20.81
C ILE A 143 6.84 -8.79 -21.05
N GLU A 144 5.84 -9.32 -20.31
CA GLU A 144 5.27 -10.65 -20.57
C GLU A 144 4.67 -10.74 -21.98
N ASP A 145 3.79 -9.80 -22.34
CA ASP A 145 3.14 -9.76 -23.66
C ASP A 145 4.18 -9.68 -24.81
N ILE A 146 5.28 -8.93 -24.63
CA ILE A 146 6.38 -8.84 -25.61
C ILE A 146 7.18 -10.15 -25.67
N SER A 147 7.42 -10.79 -24.52
CA SER A 147 8.14 -12.07 -24.49
C SER A 147 7.34 -13.18 -25.15
N GLU A 148 6.04 -13.25 -24.95
CA GLU A 148 5.15 -14.23 -25.57
C GLU A 148 5.12 -14.04 -27.10
N ALA A 149 5.06 -12.80 -27.58
CA ALA A 149 5.08 -12.48 -29.01
C ALA A 149 6.45 -12.68 -29.72
N LEU A 150 7.54 -12.87 -28.97
CA LEU A 150 8.88 -13.11 -29.53
C LEU A 150 9.26 -14.59 -29.61
N TYR A 151 8.50 -15.46 -28.92
CA TYR A 151 8.72 -16.91 -28.88
C TYR A 151 7.60 -17.72 -29.58
N ASP A 152 6.64 -17.04 -30.21
CA ASP A 152 5.74 -17.57 -31.25
C ASP A 152 6.27 -17.25 -32.66
#